data_AF-A0A3D3UW72-F1
#
_entry.id   AF-A0A3D3UW72-F1
#
_cell.length_a   1.000
_cell.length_b   1.000
_cell.length_c   1.000
_cell.angle_alpha   90.00
_cell.angle_beta   90.00
_cell.angle_gamma   90.00
#
_symmetry.space_group_name_H-M   'P 1'
#
loop_
_entity.id
_entity.type
_entity.pdbx_description
1 polymer ?
#
loop_
_entity_poly.entity_id
_entity_poly.type
_entity_poly.pdbx_seq_one_letter_code
_entity_poly.pdbx_strand_id
1 'polypeptide(L)'
;MELSWPMKLRIAAAAAVGVVLIGILARPFAEPFSRVGAMGYKGSVVLVVLAFLSGLIAYFASWPYGREIGILAAPSGLAIWAVRSGNMAGLIQQNPTVAQRQELAAS
;
A
#
# COMPACT_ATOMS: atom_id res chain seq x y z
N MET A 1 -24.67 -2.31 13.30
CA MET A 1 -24.39 -0.98 12.74
C MET A 1 -25.27 -0.79 11.52
N GLU A 2 -26.22 0.14 11.55
CA GLU A 2 -26.99 0.48 10.35
C GLU A 2 -26.05 1.22 9.39
N LEU A 3 -25.95 0.73 8.15
CA LEU A 3 -25.08 1.28 7.12
C LEU A 3 -25.67 2.59 6.54
N SER A 4 -25.87 3.57 7.42
CA SER A 4 -26.39 4.89 7.07
C SER A 4 -25.46 5.58 6.08
N TRP A 5 -26.03 6.41 5.21
CA TRP A 5 -25.27 7.19 4.22
C TRP A 5 -24.03 7.92 4.78
N PRO A 6 -24.10 8.62 5.94
CA PRO A 6 -22.91 9.24 6.53
C PRO A 6 -21.82 8.23 6.95
N MET A 7 -22.18 6.99 7.30
CA MET A 7 -21.21 5.95 7.62
C MET A 7 -20.43 5.50 6.37
N LYS A 8 -21.11 5.35 5.23
CA LYS A 8 -20.46 5.01 3.95
C LYS A 8 -19.44 6.06 3.52
N LEU A 9 -19.79 7.33 3.67
CA LEU A 9 -18.92 8.47 3.32
C LEU A 9 -17.64 8.49 4.17
N ARG A 10 -17.74 8.14 5.46
CA ARG A 10 -16.59 8.03 6.37
C ARG A 10 -15.67 6.87 6.03
N ILE A 11 -16.25 5.70 5.70
CA ILE A 11 -15.47 4.54 5.24
C ILE A 11 -14.74 4.88 3.93
N ALA A 12 -15.43 5.51 2.99
CA ALA A 12 -14.83 5.95 1.72
C ALA A 12 -13.70 6.97 1.95
N ALA A 13 -13.87 7.91 2.89
CA ALA A 13 -12.82 8.86 3.25
C ALA A 13 -11.59 8.17 3.86
N ALA A 14 -11.78 7.24 4.80
CA ALA A 14 -10.68 6.47 5.39
C ALA A 14 -9.95 5.61 4.35
N ALA A 15 -10.68 4.95 3.45
CA ALA A 15 -10.09 4.22 2.34
C ALA A 15 -9.30 5.14 1.41
N ALA A 16 -9.85 6.30 1.05
CA ALA A 16 -9.20 7.29 0.19
C ALA A 16 -7.89 7.81 0.81
N VAL A 17 -7.85 8.06 2.12
CA VAL A 17 -6.61 8.44 2.83
C VAL A 17 -5.53 7.35 2.66
N GLY A 18 -5.90 6.09 2.83
CA GLY A 18 -5.04 4.94 2.56
C GLY A 18 -4.52 4.88 1.13
N VAL A 19 -5.42 5.01 0.16
CA VAL A 19 -5.08 4.99 -1.27
C VAL A 19 -4.15 6.13 -1.65
N VAL A 20 -4.38 7.33 -1.13
CA VAL A 20 -3.55 8.50 -1.44
C VAL A 20 -2.17 8.39 -0.80
N LEU A 21 -2.11 8.08 0.50
CA LEU A 21 -0.83 8.07 1.22
C LEU A 21 0.02 6.85 0.90
N ILE A 22 -0.56 5.67 0.77
CA ILE A 22 0.20 4.45 0.49
C ILE A 22 0.22 4.18 -1.01
N GLY A 23 -0.93 4.22 -1.67
CA GLY A 23 -1.02 3.89 -3.11
C GLY A 23 -0.39 4.94 -4.05
N ILE A 24 -0.39 6.23 -3.69
CA ILE A 24 0.19 7.30 -4.52
C ILE A 24 1.55 7.75 -3.96
N LEU A 25 1.68 8.02 -2.66
CA LEU A 25 2.93 8.53 -2.11
C LEU A 25 4.04 7.48 -2.02
N ALA A 26 3.68 6.19 -1.84
CA ALA A 26 4.65 5.10 -1.90
C ALA A 26 4.91 4.59 -3.33
N ARG A 27 4.43 5.30 -4.37
CA ARG A 27 4.67 4.95 -5.77
C ARG A 27 6.14 4.71 -6.16
N PRO A 28 7.12 5.56 -5.76
CA PRO A 28 8.52 5.31 -6.13
C PRO A 28 9.10 4.02 -5.53
N PHE A 29 8.41 3.47 -4.53
CA PHE A 29 8.73 2.22 -3.86
C PHE A 29 7.96 1.01 -4.42
N ALA A 30 6.99 1.23 -5.32
CA ALA A 30 6.12 0.21 -5.90
C ALA A 30 6.59 -0.27 -7.30
N GLU A 31 7.33 0.55 -8.04
CA GLU A 31 7.74 0.28 -9.43
C GLU A 31 9.18 -0.28 -9.53
N PRO A 32 9.43 -1.35 -10.29
CA PRO A 32 8.69 -2.62 -10.39
C PRO A 32 9.05 -3.55 -9.22
N PHE A 33 8.41 -4.73 -9.12
CA PHE A 33 8.77 -5.79 -8.16
C PHE A 33 10.29 -6.13 -8.13
N SER A 34 11.02 -5.84 -9.21
CA SER A 34 12.49 -5.93 -9.26
C SER A 34 13.20 -5.03 -8.24
N ARG A 35 12.54 -3.99 -7.74
CA ARG A 35 12.98 -3.14 -6.63
C ARG A 35 12.38 -3.53 -5.27
N VAL A 36 11.43 -4.47 -5.23
CA VAL A 36 10.89 -4.97 -3.96
C VAL A 36 11.90 -5.89 -3.28
N GLY A 37 12.67 -6.69 -4.05
CA GLY A 37 13.86 -7.39 -3.54
C GLY A 37 14.92 -6.40 -3.04
N ALA A 38 15.26 -5.42 -3.87
CA ALA A 38 16.16 -4.31 -3.51
C ALA A 38 15.57 -3.28 -2.52
N MET A 39 14.41 -3.55 -1.92
CA MET A 39 13.78 -2.68 -0.92
C MET A 39 14.53 -2.85 0.39
N GLY A 40 15.74 -2.30 0.45
CA GLY A 40 16.56 -2.29 1.64
C GLY A 40 15.81 -1.67 2.83
N TYR A 41 16.32 -1.91 4.03
CA TYR A 41 15.74 -1.50 5.32
C TYR A 41 15.09 -0.10 5.33
N LYS A 42 15.72 0.88 4.67
CA LYS A 42 15.21 2.26 4.55
C LYS A 42 13.84 2.34 3.87
N GLY A 43 13.60 1.58 2.79
CA GLY A 43 12.32 1.55 2.08
C GLY A 43 11.21 0.94 2.93
N SER A 44 11.51 -0.13 3.67
CA SER A 44 10.58 -0.77 4.60
C SER A 44 10.16 0.18 5.73
N VAL A 45 11.12 0.93 6.31
CA VAL A 45 10.83 1.91 7.36
C VAL A 45 9.91 3.02 6.86
N VAL A 46 10.13 3.53 5.64
CA VAL A 46 9.25 4.56 5.04
C VAL A 46 7.83 4.04 4.86
N LEU A 47 7.64 2.79 4.40
CA LEU A 47 6.32 2.18 4.28
C LEU A 47 5.61 2.02 5.63
N VAL A 48 6.34 1.61 6.67
CA VAL A 48 5.78 1.48 8.03
C VAL A 48 5.32 2.85 8.56
N VAL A 49 6.13 3.89 8.37
CA VAL A 49 5.78 5.26 8.76
C VAL A 49 4.56 5.75 7.98
N LEU A 50 4.50 5.51 6.66
CA LEU A 50 3.34 5.88 5.84
C LEU A 50 2.08 5.13 6.24
N ALA A 51 2.17 3.84 6.56
CA ALA A 51 1.05 3.06 7.05
C ALA A 51 0.52 3.59 8.39
N PHE A 52 1.43 3.95 9.30
CA PHE A 52 1.08 4.56 10.59
C PHE A 52 0.40 5.92 10.42
N LEU A 53 0.97 6.80 9.60
CA LEU A 53 0.40 8.12 9.31
C LEU A 53 -0.97 8.01 8.63
N SER A 54 -1.12 7.06 7.70
CA SER A 54 -2.40 6.77 7.05
C SER A 54 -3.47 6.36 8.06
N GLY A 55 -3.16 5.45 8.99
CA GLY A 55 -4.06 5.07 10.08
C GLY A 55 -4.41 6.24 10.99
N LEU A 56 -3.44 7.08 11.35
CA LEU A 56 -3.65 8.28 12.17
C LEU A 56 -4.59 9.28 11.49
N ILE A 57 -4.35 9.60 10.22
CA ILE A 57 -5.17 10.55 9.46
C ILE A 57 -6.57 9.99 9.23
N ALA A 58 -6.68 8.70 8.93
CA ALA A 58 -7.96 8.03 8.77
C ALA A 58 -8.77 7.98 10.07
N TYR A 59 -8.11 7.80 11.22
CA TYR A 59 -8.75 7.88 12.54
C TYR A 59 -9.44 9.23 12.76
N PHE A 60 -8.76 10.34 12.45
CA PHE A 60 -9.35 11.68 12.55
C PHE A 60 -10.44 11.92 11.48
N ALA A 61 -10.23 11.44 10.25
CA ALA A 61 -11.18 11.60 9.15
C ALA A 61 -12.51 10.85 9.39
N SER A 62 -12.50 9.79 10.22
CA SER A 62 -13.67 8.96 10.50
C SER A 62 -14.27 9.14 11.90
N TRP A 63 -13.93 10.25 12.59
CA TRP A 63 -14.53 10.63 13.88
C TRP A 63 -16.07 10.61 13.82
N PRO A 64 -16.80 10.02 14.80
CA PRO A 64 -16.35 9.42 16.07
C PRO A 64 -16.00 7.92 16.00
N TYR A 65 -16.18 7.26 14.85
CA TYR A 65 -15.89 5.83 14.65
C TYR A 65 -14.46 5.57 14.17
N GLY A 66 -13.55 6.52 14.43
CA GLY A 66 -12.17 6.50 13.97
C GLY A 66 -11.42 5.22 14.33
N ARG A 67 -11.73 4.65 15.51
CA ARG A 67 -11.10 3.42 16.00
C ARG A 67 -11.47 2.17 15.20
N GLU A 68 -12.69 2.14 14.64
CA GLU A 68 -13.21 0.99 13.90
C GLU A 68 -12.94 1.11 12.39
N ILE A 69 -13.02 2.33 11.86
CA ILE A 69 -12.91 2.59 10.42
C ILE A 69 -11.47 2.93 10.02
N GLY A 70 -10.70 3.58 10.89
CA GLY A 70 -9.32 4.00 10.60
C GLY A 70 -8.39 2.83 10.28
N ILE A 71 -8.65 1.64 10.82
CA ILE A 71 -7.88 0.43 10.52
C ILE A 71 -7.98 0.01 9.06
N LEU A 72 -9.02 0.43 8.33
CA LEU A 72 -9.22 0.09 6.92
C LEU A 72 -8.31 0.88 5.97
N ALA A 73 -7.72 1.99 6.43
CA ALA A 73 -6.85 2.81 5.59
C ALA A 73 -5.57 2.08 5.17
N ALA A 74 -4.93 1.36 6.10
CA ALA A 74 -3.75 0.56 5.81
C ALA A 74 -4.00 -0.54 4.75
N PRO A 75 -4.96 -1.48 4.91
CA PRO A 75 -5.23 -2.52 3.91
C PRO A 75 -5.76 -1.94 2.59
N SER A 76 -6.52 -0.84 2.59
CA SER A 76 -6.97 -0.19 1.35
C SER A 76 -5.81 0.38 0.54
N GLY A 77 -4.88 1.03 1.23
CA GLY A 77 -3.65 1.55 0.62
C GLY A 77 -2.73 0.45 0.10
N LEU A 78 -2.57 -0.62 0.89
CA LEU A 78 -1.79 -1.80 0.49
C LEU A 78 -2.42 -2.55 -0.68
N ALA A 79 -3.76 -2.61 -0.77
CA ALA A 79 -4.44 -3.25 -1.89
C ALA A 79 -4.14 -2.53 -3.22
N ILE A 80 -4.20 -1.19 -3.24
CA ILE A 80 -3.82 -0.39 -4.41
C ILE A 80 -2.33 -0.59 -4.74
N TRP A 81 -1.48 -0.60 -3.71
CA TRP A 81 -0.06 -0.82 -3.86
C TRP A 81 0.22 -2.19 -4.51
N ALA A 82 -0.42 -3.26 -4.03
CA ALA A 82 -0.29 -4.61 -4.59
C ALA A 82 -0.75 -4.71 -6.06
N VAL A 83 -1.86 -4.05 -6.44
CA VAL A 83 -2.29 -4.01 -7.85
C VAL A 83 -1.26 -3.30 -8.72
N ARG A 84 -0.57 -2.28 -8.19
CA ARG A 84 0.42 -1.49 -8.94
C ARG A 84 1.81 -2.11 -8.98
N SER A 85 2.22 -2.88 -7.98
CA SER A 85 3.54 -3.52 -7.92
C SER A 85 3.76 -4.58 -9.03
N GLY A 86 2.69 -4.98 -9.73
CA GLY A 86 2.73 -5.91 -10.85
C GLY A 86 2.59 -7.38 -10.42
N ASN A 87 2.72 -8.29 -11.38
CA ASN A 87 2.58 -9.73 -11.15
C ASN A 87 3.89 -10.48 -11.42
N MET A 88 4.01 -11.67 -10.81
CA MET A 88 5.18 -12.55 -11.00
C MET A 88 5.39 -12.97 -12.46
N ALA A 89 4.31 -13.08 -13.25
CA ALA A 89 4.42 -13.44 -14.66
C ALA A 89 5.16 -12.37 -15.48
N GLY A 90 4.87 -11.09 -15.24
CA GLY A 90 5.51 -9.94 -15.87
C GLY A 90 6.98 -9.83 -15.46
N LEU A 91 7.31 -10.19 -14.21
CA LEU A 91 8.72 -10.23 -13.77
C LEU A 91 9.52 -11.30 -14.50
N ILE A 92 8.95 -12.49 -14.70
CA ILE A 92 9.61 -13.56 -15.43
C ILE A 92 9.73 -13.21 -16.92
N GLN A 93 8.73 -12.52 -17.49
CA GLN A 93 8.80 -12.01 -18.86
C GLN A 93 9.88 -10.93 -19.03
N GLN A 94 10.06 -10.05 -18.03
CA GLN A 94 11.11 -9.02 -18.05
C GLN A 94 12.51 -9.59 -17.76
N ASN A 95 12.61 -10.76 -17.12
CA ASN A 95 13.86 -11.44 -16.78
C ASN A 95 13.90 -12.85 -17.39
N PRO A 96 14.00 -12.97 -18.72
CA PRO A 96 13.86 -14.25 -19.42
C PRO A 96 14.97 -15.25 -19.07
N THR A 97 16.20 -14.77 -18.79
CA THR A 97 17.33 -15.66 -18.51
C THR A 97 17.37 -16.12 -17.04
N VAL A 98 17.98 -17.28 -16.80
CA VAL A 98 18.15 -17.82 -15.44
C VAL A 98 19.12 -16.94 -14.63
N ALA A 99 20.17 -16.40 -15.26
CA ALA A 99 21.12 -15.50 -14.61
C ALA A 99 20.46 -14.21 -14.09
N GLN A 100 19.61 -13.57 -14.90
CA GLN A 100 18.86 -12.37 -14.49
C GLN A 100 17.89 -12.65 -13.32
N ARG A 101 17.29 -13.84 -13.29
CA ARG A 101 16.42 -14.26 -12.17
C ARG A 101 17.22 -14.53 -10.89
N GLN A 102 18.44 -15.05 -11.01
CA GLN A 102 19.33 -15.27 -9.87
C GLN A 102 19.87 -13.95 -9.30
N GLU A 103 20.22 -12.98 -10.16
CA GLU A 103 20.58 -11.63 -9.72
C GLU A 103 19.42 -10.94 -8.98
N LEU A 104 18.18 -11.11 -9.46
CA LEU A 104 17.00 -10.57 -8.80
C LEU A 104 16.73 -11.20 -7.41
N ALA A 105 17.07 -12.48 -7.22
CA ALA A 105 16.91 -13.16 -5.93
C ALA A 105 18.03 -12.82 -4.94
N ALA A 106 19.17 -12.34 -5.44
CA ALA A 106 20.34 -11.97 -4.66
C ALA A 106 20.38 -10.48 -4.26
N SER A 107 19.55 -9.64 -4.89
CA SER A 107 19.37 -8.21 -4.60
C SER A 107 18.38 -7.96 -3.46
#